data_AF-A0A6H0FPG6-F1
#
_entry.id   AF-A0A6H0FPG6-F1
#
_cell.length_a   1.000
_cell.length_b   1.000
_cell.length_c   1.000
_cell.angle_alpha   90.00
_cell.angle_beta   90.00
_cell.angle_gamma   90.00
#
_symmetry.space_group_name_H-M   'P 1'
#
loop_
_entity.id
_entity.type
_entity.pdbx_description
1 polymer ?
#
loop_
_entity_poly.entity_id
_entity_poly.type
_entity_poly.pdbx_seq_one_letter_code
_entity_poly.pdbx_strand_id
1 'polypeptide(L)'
;MAQDDLDDLRVKIKKIWLRTIFGIIFFLIVSFFLKSSYPITHHKFNLTEAYEVLKDSLTIAAAFLAPVAAFVLFSDWRLQHRAIAKENNSSNIFSLINRLSIELNILNILITQSPTSHASLLDDILEKIEKCELKNSELIIEFNDFSHKVTTNNGFTDLCDEIITSNFPDFLLNAAIHYALLVKLAHPESYATAEGPNFSVDDFVSRCKDELEENLIVKDHNLRQINENLGRLSALKEELNV
;
A
#
# COMPACT_ATOMS: atom_id res chain seq x y z
N MET A 1 -15.58 -7.76 -9.61
CA MET A 1 -15.77 -6.55 -10.44
C MET A 1 -14.75 -6.45 -11.57
N ALA A 2 -13.45 -6.69 -11.33
CA ALA A 2 -12.43 -6.71 -12.41
C ALA A 2 -12.55 -7.92 -13.39
N GLN A 3 -13.05 -9.08 -12.92
CA GLN A 3 -13.25 -10.27 -13.76
C GLN A 3 -14.33 -10.06 -14.83
N ASP A 4 -15.43 -9.39 -14.47
CA ASP A 4 -16.56 -9.10 -15.36
C ASP A 4 -16.16 -8.17 -16.51
N ASP A 5 -15.32 -7.16 -16.24
CA ASP A 5 -14.80 -6.25 -17.26
C ASP A 5 -13.84 -6.96 -18.25
N LEU A 6 -13.08 -7.94 -17.77
CA LEU A 6 -12.16 -8.73 -18.60
C LEU A 6 -12.91 -9.72 -19.51
N ASP A 7 -13.96 -10.35 -19.00
CA ASP A 7 -14.81 -11.26 -19.79
C ASP A 7 -15.62 -10.49 -20.85
N ASP A 8 -16.13 -9.30 -20.52
CA ASP A 8 -16.78 -8.40 -21.48
C ASP A 8 -15.81 -7.95 -22.60
N LEU A 9 -14.55 -7.65 -22.25
CA LEU A 9 -13.53 -7.28 -23.24
C LEU A 9 -13.21 -8.44 -24.20
N ARG A 10 -13.07 -9.68 -23.69
CA ARG A 10 -12.84 -10.87 -24.53
C ARG A 10 -13.98 -11.11 -25.50
N VAL A 11 -15.23 -10.97 -25.05
CA VAL A 11 -16.42 -11.13 -25.90
C VAL A 11 -16.45 -10.05 -26.99
N LYS A 12 -16.13 -8.81 -26.66
CA LYS A 12 -16.04 -7.69 -27.62
C LYS A 12 -14.93 -7.91 -28.65
N ILE A 13 -13.74 -8.34 -28.23
CA ILE A 13 -12.62 -8.66 -29.13
C ILE A 13 -12.99 -9.79 -30.08
N LYS A 14 -13.62 -10.87 -29.59
CA LYS A 14 -14.07 -11.99 -30.43
C LYS A 14 -15.08 -11.56 -31.49
N LYS A 15 -15.98 -10.64 -31.15
CA LYS A 15 -16.97 -10.07 -32.06
C LYS A 15 -16.35 -9.16 -33.12
N ILE A 16 -15.35 -8.37 -32.75
CA ILE A 16 -14.58 -7.53 -33.68
C ILE A 16 -13.78 -8.41 -34.64
N TRP A 17 -13.11 -9.44 -34.14
CA TRP A 17 -12.31 -10.36 -34.95
C TRP A 17 -13.16 -11.09 -36.00
N LEU A 18 -14.36 -11.56 -35.62
CA LEU A 18 -15.32 -12.17 -36.53
C LEU A 18 -15.77 -11.21 -37.65
N ARG A 19 -15.98 -9.93 -37.32
CA ARG A 19 -16.31 -8.88 -38.31
C ARG A 19 -15.15 -8.56 -39.23
N THR A 20 -13.92 -8.53 -38.71
CA THR A 20 -12.71 -8.29 -39.51
C THR A 20 -12.48 -9.41 -40.51
N ILE A 21 -12.64 -10.68 -40.11
CA ILE A 21 -12.53 -11.83 -41.03
C ILE A 21 -13.59 -11.77 -42.12
N PHE A 22 -14.82 -11.47 -41.75
CA PHE A 22 -15.90 -11.36 -42.72
C PHE A 22 -15.63 -10.22 -43.73
N GLY A 23 -15.10 -9.09 -43.26
CA GLY A 23 -14.69 -7.96 -44.12
C GLY A 23 -13.56 -8.33 -45.08
N ILE A 24 -12.56 -9.09 -44.63
CA ILE A 24 -11.46 -9.57 -45.48
C ILE A 24 -11.97 -10.52 -46.56
N ILE A 25 -12.83 -11.47 -46.20
CA ILE A 25 -13.44 -12.41 -47.16
C ILE A 25 -14.27 -11.65 -48.20
N PHE A 26 -15.09 -10.68 -47.76
CA PHE A 26 -15.89 -9.87 -48.66
C PHE A 26 -15.01 -9.03 -49.61
N PHE A 27 -13.95 -8.40 -49.09
CA PHE A 27 -13.00 -7.65 -49.90
C PHE A 27 -12.28 -8.53 -50.94
N LEU A 28 -11.89 -9.76 -50.58
CA LEU A 28 -11.30 -10.71 -51.52
C LEU A 28 -12.28 -11.09 -52.65
N ILE A 29 -13.55 -11.33 -52.33
CA ILE A 29 -14.59 -11.65 -53.33
C ILE A 29 -14.78 -10.47 -54.29
N VAL A 30 -14.95 -9.25 -53.75
CA VAL A 30 -15.15 -8.03 -54.55
C VAL A 30 -13.93 -7.72 -55.41
N SER A 31 -12.73 -7.82 -54.86
CA SER A 31 -11.47 -7.58 -55.60
C SER A 31 -11.24 -8.61 -56.70
N PHE A 32 -11.59 -9.88 -56.47
CA PHE A 32 -11.51 -10.91 -57.50
C PHE A 32 -12.53 -10.66 -58.63
N PHE A 33 -13.74 -10.20 -58.29
CA PHE A 33 -14.76 -9.80 -59.25
C PHE A 33 -14.36 -8.57 -60.09
N LEU A 34 -13.75 -7.56 -59.45
CA LEU A 34 -13.31 -6.32 -60.13
C LEU A 34 -12.10 -6.54 -61.04
N LYS A 35 -11.20 -7.44 -60.65
CA LYS A 35 -9.96 -7.71 -61.40
C LYS A 35 -10.11 -8.81 -62.44
N SER A 36 -11.14 -9.65 -62.33
CA SER A 36 -11.56 -10.58 -63.38
C SER A 36 -12.13 -9.79 -64.57
N SER A 37 -11.32 -9.55 -65.60
CA SER A 37 -11.78 -8.99 -66.89
C SER A 37 -13.03 -9.72 -67.38
N TYR A 38 -14.15 -9.02 -67.41
CA TYR A 38 -15.40 -9.48 -68.02
C TYR A 38 -15.28 -9.30 -69.54
N PRO A 39 -15.56 -10.31 -70.39
CA PRO A 39 -16.33 -11.52 -70.12
C PRO A 39 -15.49 -12.75 -69.72
N ILE A 40 -16.06 -13.51 -68.77
CA ILE A 40 -15.49 -14.64 -68.02
C ILE A 40 -15.18 -15.89 -68.88
N THR A 41 -15.49 -15.88 -70.17
CA THR A 41 -15.52 -17.12 -70.98
C THR A 41 -14.16 -17.63 -71.48
N HIS A 42 -13.05 -16.89 -71.33
CA HIS A 42 -11.75 -17.32 -71.90
C HIS A 42 -10.47 -17.02 -71.09
N HIS A 43 -10.55 -16.56 -69.84
CA HIS A 43 -9.35 -16.11 -69.12
C HIS A 43 -8.76 -17.18 -68.20
N LYS A 44 -7.47 -17.49 -68.37
CA LYS A 44 -6.68 -18.32 -67.44
C LYS A 44 -6.48 -17.55 -66.14
N PHE A 45 -6.68 -18.22 -65.01
CA PHE A 45 -6.44 -17.65 -63.67
C PHE A 45 -5.03 -17.06 -63.58
N ASN A 46 -4.93 -15.74 -63.41
CA ASN A 46 -3.65 -15.04 -63.32
C ASN A 46 -3.14 -15.07 -61.88
N LEU A 47 -2.22 -16.01 -61.60
CA LEU A 47 -1.60 -16.20 -60.29
C LEU A 47 -0.93 -14.92 -59.76
N THR A 48 -0.34 -14.11 -60.63
CA THR A 48 0.32 -12.86 -60.26
C THR A 48 -0.67 -11.82 -59.76
N GLU A 49 -1.83 -11.68 -60.42
CA GLU A 49 -2.85 -10.73 -59.99
C GLU A 49 -3.59 -11.15 -58.73
N ALA A 50 -3.81 -12.46 -58.56
CA ALA A 50 -4.38 -13.04 -57.34
C ALA A 50 -3.44 -12.83 -56.14
N TYR A 51 -2.14 -12.99 -56.34
CA TYR A 51 -1.13 -12.72 -55.31
C TYR A 51 -1.13 -11.25 -54.86
N GLU A 52 -1.17 -10.29 -55.79
CA GLU A 52 -1.23 -8.86 -55.45
C GLU A 52 -2.49 -8.50 -54.66
N VAL A 53 -3.66 -9.02 -55.06
CA VAL A 53 -4.92 -8.79 -54.33
C VAL A 53 -4.88 -9.39 -52.92
N LEU A 54 -4.30 -10.58 -52.76
CA LEU A 54 -4.17 -11.24 -51.47
C LEU A 54 -3.20 -10.48 -50.55
N LYS A 55 -2.09 -9.98 -51.11
CA LYS A 55 -1.13 -9.13 -50.41
C LYS A 55 -1.79 -7.83 -49.92
N ASP A 56 -2.51 -7.12 -50.79
CA ASP A 56 -3.21 -5.88 -50.42
C ASP A 56 -4.28 -6.13 -49.35
N SER A 57 -5.01 -7.25 -49.48
CA SER A 57 -6.01 -7.66 -48.49
C SER A 57 -5.38 -7.92 -47.12
N LEU A 58 -4.21 -8.59 -47.08
CA LEU A 58 -3.45 -8.83 -45.86
C LEU A 58 -2.86 -7.55 -45.27
N THR A 59 -2.40 -6.61 -46.11
CA THR A 59 -1.89 -5.32 -45.66
C THR A 59 -2.99 -4.46 -45.05
N ILE A 60 -4.18 -4.40 -45.67
CA ILE A 60 -5.35 -3.72 -45.11
C ILE A 60 -5.78 -4.40 -43.81
N ALA A 61 -5.86 -5.73 -43.80
CA ALA A 61 -6.17 -6.49 -42.59
C ALA A 61 -5.19 -6.17 -41.44
N ALA A 62 -3.89 -6.18 -41.72
CA ALA A 62 -2.85 -5.84 -40.75
C ALA A 62 -2.97 -4.39 -40.25
N ALA A 63 -3.27 -3.44 -41.14
CA ALA A 63 -3.47 -2.04 -40.77
C ALA A 63 -4.67 -1.84 -39.83
N PHE A 64 -5.71 -2.67 -39.93
CA PHE A 64 -6.85 -2.64 -38.99
C PHE A 64 -6.61 -3.46 -37.72
N LEU A 65 -5.91 -4.60 -37.82
CA LEU A 65 -5.64 -5.48 -36.68
C LEU A 65 -4.54 -4.94 -35.76
N ALA A 66 -3.53 -4.27 -36.30
CA ALA A 66 -2.40 -3.78 -35.50
C ALA A 66 -2.81 -2.77 -34.42
N PRO A 67 -3.65 -1.74 -34.69
CA PRO A 67 -4.15 -0.85 -33.64
C PRO A 67 -4.99 -1.58 -32.57
N VAL A 68 -5.78 -2.59 -32.96
CA VAL A 68 -6.59 -3.38 -32.02
C VAL A 68 -5.69 -4.25 -31.13
N ALA A 69 -4.70 -4.93 -31.72
CA ALA A 69 -3.72 -5.71 -30.97
C ALA A 69 -2.91 -4.83 -30.02
N ALA A 70 -2.48 -3.65 -30.48
CA ALA A 70 -1.81 -2.66 -29.65
C ALA A 70 -2.71 -2.19 -28.49
N PHE A 71 -3.99 -1.89 -28.74
CA PHE A 71 -4.93 -1.49 -27.70
C PHE A 71 -5.13 -2.56 -26.62
N VAL A 72 -5.27 -3.83 -27.01
CA VAL A 72 -5.40 -4.94 -26.07
C VAL A 72 -4.12 -5.10 -25.25
N LEU A 73 -2.96 -5.06 -25.90
CA LEU A 73 -1.66 -5.16 -25.25
C LEU A 73 -1.43 -4.01 -24.27
N PHE A 74 -1.74 -2.76 -24.66
CA PHE A 74 -1.65 -1.60 -23.78
C PHE A 74 -2.64 -1.68 -22.60
N SER A 75 -3.84 -2.20 -22.82
CA SER A 75 -4.84 -2.34 -21.76
C SER A 75 -4.39 -3.35 -20.70
N ASP A 76 -3.89 -4.51 -21.13
CA ASP A 76 -3.35 -5.55 -20.23
C ASP A 76 -2.10 -5.06 -19.50
N TRP A 77 -1.15 -4.46 -20.24
CA TRP A 77 0.06 -3.88 -19.67
C TRP A 77 -0.24 -2.83 -18.59
N ARG A 78 -1.24 -1.96 -18.83
CA ARG A 78 -1.65 -0.94 -17.86
C ARG A 78 -2.25 -1.54 -16.58
N LEU A 79 -3.01 -2.64 -16.70
CA LEU A 79 -3.55 -3.34 -15.53
C LEU A 79 -2.43 -3.97 -14.71
N GLN A 80 -1.50 -4.67 -15.37
CA GLN A 80 -0.33 -5.25 -14.69
C GLN A 80 0.51 -4.17 -14.01
N HIS A 81 0.81 -3.06 -14.68
CA HIS A 81 1.56 -1.96 -14.07
C HIS A 81 0.87 -1.36 -12.84
N ARG A 82 -0.46 -1.21 -12.86
CA ARG A 82 -1.21 -0.73 -11.69
C ARG A 82 -1.17 -1.74 -10.54
N ALA A 83 -1.28 -3.03 -10.83
CA ALA A 83 -1.19 -4.08 -9.82
C ALA A 83 0.20 -4.07 -9.13
N ILE A 84 1.27 -4.05 -9.93
CA ILE A 84 2.65 -3.99 -9.43
C ILE A 84 2.89 -2.71 -8.61
N ALA A 85 2.40 -1.56 -9.08
CA ALA A 85 2.53 -0.30 -8.34
C ALA A 85 1.80 -0.35 -6.99
N LYS A 86 0.60 -0.94 -6.96
CA LYS A 86 -0.17 -1.12 -5.72
C LYS A 86 0.55 -2.04 -4.74
N GLU A 87 1.07 -3.17 -5.21
CA GLU A 87 1.83 -4.12 -4.39
C GLU A 87 3.10 -3.47 -3.80
N ASN A 88 3.88 -2.78 -4.64
CA ASN A 88 5.09 -2.10 -4.19
C ASN A 88 4.80 -1.02 -3.16
N ASN A 89 3.77 -0.20 -3.40
CA ASN A 89 3.39 0.86 -2.46
C ASN A 89 2.89 0.28 -1.12
N SER A 90 2.04 -0.74 -1.16
CA SER A 90 1.52 -1.40 0.05
C SER A 90 2.64 -2.08 0.84
N SER A 91 3.58 -2.72 0.13
CA SER A 91 4.78 -3.31 0.73
C SER A 91 5.70 -2.27 1.36
N ASN A 92 5.85 -1.09 0.73
CA ASN A 92 6.65 0.00 1.28
C ASN A 92 6.04 0.52 2.59
N ILE A 93 4.74 0.87 2.57
CA ILE A 93 4.02 1.33 3.77
C ILE A 93 4.11 0.31 4.91
N PHE A 94 3.83 -0.97 4.62
CA PHE A 94 3.96 -2.04 5.62
C PHE A 94 5.37 -2.10 6.22
N SER A 95 6.41 -1.96 5.39
CA SER A 95 7.79 -1.99 5.86
C SER A 95 8.14 -0.81 6.77
N LEU A 96 7.58 0.37 6.50
CA LEU A 96 7.78 1.56 7.32
C LEU A 96 7.06 1.44 8.68
N ILE A 97 5.80 0.97 8.68
CA ILE A 97 5.05 0.67 9.91
C ILE A 97 5.81 -0.36 10.75
N ASN A 98 6.27 -1.46 10.14
CA ASN A 98 7.00 -2.49 10.86
C ASN A 98 8.33 -1.99 11.45
N ARG A 99 9.05 -1.14 10.71
CA ARG A 99 10.28 -0.50 11.21
C ARG A 99 10.02 0.38 12.43
N LEU A 100 8.96 1.19 12.40
CA LEU A 100 8.61 2.03 13.55
C LEU A 100 8.19 1.17 14.74
N SER A 101 7.40 0.12 14.53
CA SER A 101 7.05 -0.83 15.60
C SER A 101 8.27 -1.45 16.29
N ILE A 102 9.30 -1.84 15.53
CA ILE A 102 10.55 -2.35 16.11
C ILE A 102 11.22 -1.28 17.00
N GLU A 103 11.24 -0.03 16.56
CA GLU A 103 11.80 1.08 17.35
C GLU A 103 11.00 1.36 18.63
N LEU A 104 9.67 1.24 18.57
CA LEU A 104 8.81 1.34 19.75
C LEU A 104 9.04 0.18 20.74
N ASN A 105 9.26 -1.04 20.24
CA ASN A 105 9.65 -2.17 21.09
C ASN A 105 11.01 -1.93 21.77
N ILE A 106 11.99 -1.36 21.05
CA ILE A 106 13.29 -0.98 21.63
C ILE A 106 13.09 0.09 22.71
N LEU A 107 12.30 1.12 22.44
CA LEU A 107 11.96 2.15 23.42
C LEU A 107 11.28 1.53 24.65
N ASN A 108 10.36 0.59 24.46
CA ASN A 108 9.71 -0.11 25.55
C ASN A 108 10.72 -0.81 26.47
N ILE A 109 11.69 -1.52 25.87
CA ILE A 109 12.75 -2.22 26.61
C ILE A 109 13.60 -1.23 27.40
N LEU A 110 14.00 -0.11 26.79
CA LEU A 110 14.79 0.93 27.46
C LEU A 110 14.06 1.49 28.68
N ILE A 111 12.78 1.81 28.51
CA ILE A 111 11.93 2.32 29.59
C ILE A 111 11.82 1.29 30.73
N THR A 112 11.51 0.04 30.41
CA THR A 112 11.29 -1.01 31.42
C THR A 112 12.58 -1.40 32.16
N GLN A 113 13.75 -1.22 31.54
CA GLN A 113 15.05 -1.49 32.15
C GLN A 113 15.61 -0.31 32.95
N SER A 114 14.97 0.86 32.90
CA SER A 114 15.53 2.11 33.40
C SER A 114 15.50 2.22 34.93
N PRO A 115 16.64 2.22 35.64
CA PRO A 115 16.66 2.49 37.07
C PRO A 115 16.36 3.97 37.31
N THR A 116 15.59 4.28 38.35
CA THR A 116 15.15 5.63 38.75
C THR A 116 16.28 6.62 39.07
N SER A 117 17.55 6.29 38.85
CA SER A 117 18.71 7.06 39.32
C SER A 117 19.81 7.30 38.28
N HIS A 118 19.62 6.91 37.01
CA HIS A 118 20.62 7.13 35.96
C HIS A 118 20.20 8.23 34.97
N ALA A 119 20.68 9.46 35.22
CA ALA A 119 20.37 10.64 34.41
C ALA A 119 20.69 10.45 32.90
N SER A 120 21.81 9.81 32.56
CA SER A 120 22.17 9.56 31.16
C SER A 120 21.16 8.68 30.42
N LEU A 121 20.51 7.75 31.13
CA LEU A 121 19.52 6.84 30.55
C LEU A 121 18.18 7.55 30.33
N LEU A 122 17.88 8.59 31.11
CA LEU A 122 16.70 9.44 30.92
C LEU A 122 16.86 10.29 29.65
N ASP A 123 18.04 10.86 29.41
CA ASP A 123 18.32 11.60 28.18
C ASP A 123 18.17 10.70 26.94
N ASP A 124 18.70 9.47 26.99
CA ASP A 124 18.56 8.48 25.92
C ASP A 124 17.08 8.12 25.64
N ILE A 125 16.26 7.99 26.69
CA ILE A 125 14.82 7.72 26.56
C ILE A 125 14.11 8.90 25.89
N LEU A 126 14.40 10.13 26.32
CA LEU A 126 13.78 11.33 25.74
C LEU A 126 14.14 11.46 24.26
N GLU A 127 15.42 11.35 23.91
CA GLU A 127 15.88 11.40 22.51
C GLU A 127 15.17 10.33 21.67
N LYS A 128 15.01 9.12 22.21
CA LYS A 128 14.35 8.02 21.51
C LYS A 128 12.85 8.29 21.32
N ILE A 129 12.16 8.87 22.29
CA ILE A 129 10.74 9.28 22.18
C ILE A 129 10.60 10.30 21.04
N GLU A 130 11.37 11.40 21.08
CA GLU A 130 11.32 12.46 20.08
C GLU A 130 11.60 11.92 18.66
N LYS A 131 12.59 11.03 18.54
CA LYS A 131 12.90 10.38 17.27
C LYS A 131 11.76 9.51 16.74
N CYS A 132 11.04 8.80 17.63
CA CYS A 132 9.89 7.99 17.22
C CYS A 132 8.69 8.86 16.83
N GLU A 133 8.45 9.97 17.52
CA GLU A 133 7.41 10.96 17.17
C GLU A 133 7.66 11.58 15.79
N LEU A 134 8.92 11.96 15.49
CA LEU A 134 9.30 12.47 14.18
C LEU A 134 9.04 11.43 13.09
N LYS A 135 9.49 10.18 13.30
CA LYS A 135 9.25 9.07 12.37
C LYS A 135 7.77 8.78 12.17
N ASN A 136 6.95 8.88 13.21
CA ASN A 136 5.50 8.72 13.08
C ASN A 136 4.89 9.84 12.22
N SER A 137 5.37 11.07 12.39
CA SER A 137 4.94 12.22 11.59
C SER A 137 5.31 12.06 10.10
N GLU A 138 6.53 11.61 9.82
CA GLU A 138 6.95 11.25 8.45
C GLU A 138 6.08 10.14 7.86
N LEU A 139 5.78 9.11 8.66
CA LEU A 139 4.93 8.00 8.26
C LEU A 139 3.49 8.44 7.94
N ILE A 140 2.93 9.39 8.69
CA ILE A 140 1.62 10.00 8.39
C ILE A 140 1.64 10.66 7.01
N ILE A 141 2.69 11.40 6.68
CA ILE A 141 2.82 12.08 5.37
C ILE A 141 2.89 11.06 4.23
N GLU A 142 3.76 10.05 4.36
CA GLU A 142 3.90 8.97 3.39
C GLU A 142 2.59 8.17 3.22
N PHE A 143 1.89 7.90 4.33
CA PHE A 143 0.61 7.20 4.31
C PHE A 143 -0.49 8.03 3.65
N ASN A 144 -0.54 9.34 3.85
CA ASN A 144 -1.51 10.21 3.19
C ASN A 144 -1.30 10.22 1.66
N ASP A 145 -0.05 10.32 1.19
CA ASP A 145 0.27 10.22 -0.24
C ASP A 145 -0.12 8.84 -0.82
N PHE A 146 0.10 7.77 -0.06
CA PHE A 146 -0.36 6.43 -0.43
C PHE A 146 -1.89 6.32 -0.49
N SER A 147 -2.58 6.77 0.55
CA SER A 147 -4.04 6.70 0.70
C SER A 147 -4.74 7.43 -0.43
N HIS A 148 -4.25 8.61 -0.83
CA HIS A 148 -4.78 9.34 -2.00
C HIS A 148 -4.64 8.59 -3.33
N LYS A 149 -3.64 7.72 -3.47
CA LYS A 149 -3.39 6.94 -4.69
C LYS A 149 -4.22 5.64 -4.73
N VAL A 150 -4.68 5.15 -3.58
CA VAL A 150 -5.47 3.93 -3.48
C VAL A 150 -6.96 4.26 -3.60
N THR A 151 -7.59 3.80 -4.68
CA THR A 151 -9.00 4.10 -4.98
C THR A 151 -9.99 3.07 -4.42
N THR A 152 -9.50 2.00 -3.80
CA THR A 152 -10.32 0.91 -3.24
C THR A 152 -10.10 0.84 -1.75
N ASN A 153 -11.15 1.14 -0.98
CA ASN A 153 -11.12 0.90 0.46
C ASN A 153 -11.01 -0.61 0.68
N ASN A 154 -9.85 -1.04 1.18
CA ASN A 154 -9.62 -2.40 1.63
C ASN A 154 -9.26 -2.30 3.11
N GLY A 155 -9.59 -3.31 3.92
CA GLY A 155 -9.31 -3.27 5.36
C GLY A 155 -7.83 -3.02 5.70
N PHE A 156 -6.92 -3.10 4.72
CA PHE A 156 -5.50 -2.73 4.87
C PHE A 156 -5.31 -1.22 5.05
N THR A 157 -5.97 -0.36 4.26
CA THR A 157 -5.84 1.10 4.44
C THR A 157 -6.40 1.55 5.79
N ASP A 158 -7.56 1.02 6.18
CA ASP A 158 -8.20 1.34 7.45
C ASP A 158 -7.31 0.91 8.64
N LEU A 159 -6.70 -0.28 8.55
CA LEU A 159 -5.82 -0.79 9.60
C LEU A 159 -4.47 -0.05 9.67
N CYS A 160 -3.91 0.36 8.52
CA CYS A 160 -2.74 1.26 8.50
C CYS A 160 -3.06 2.58 9.19
N ASP A 161 -4.22 3.18 8.87
CA ASP A 161 -4.67 4.43 9.47
C ASP A 161 -4.83 4.28 10.99
N GLU A 162 -5.48 3.22 11.46
CA GLU A 162 -5.63 2.90 12.89
C GLU A 162 -4.27 2.81 13.59
N ILE A 163 -3.32 2.06 13.02
CA ILE A 163 -1.99 1.89 13.62
C ILE A 163 -1.23 3.23 13.69
N ILE A 164 -1.24 4.00 12.61
CA ILE A 164 -0.45 5.23 12.46
C ILE A 164 -1.03 6.39 13.27
N THR A 165 -2.36 6.52 13.29
CA THR A 165 -3.05 7.69 13.86
C THR A 165 -3.52 7.47 15.30
N SER A 166 -3.73 6.22 15.73
CA SER A 166 -4.12 5.90 17.11
C SER A 166 -3.02 5.14 17.83
N ASN A 167 -2.69 3.91 17.39
CA ASN A 167 -1.91 3.01 18.24
C ASN A 167 -0.49 3.52 18.52
N PHE A 168 0.21 4.06 17.51
CA PHE A 168 1.54 4.61 17.67
C PHE A 168 1.54 5.88 18.56
N PRO A 169 0.69 6.90 18.31
CA PRO A 169 0.54 8.04 19.22
C PRO A 169 0.19 7.65 20.65
N ASP A 170 -0.75 6.72 20.85
CA ASP A 170 -1.18 6.28 22.17
C ASP A 170 -0.03 5.63 22.95
N PHE A 171 0.79 4.81 22.28
CA PHE A 171 2.00 4.26 22.88
C PHE A 171 3.01 5.34 23.24
N LEU A 172 3.28 6.29 22.32
CA LEU A 172 4.26 7.37 22.53
C LEU A 172 3.87 8.31 23.66
N LEU A 173 2.58 8.66 23.75
CA LEU A 173 2.03 9.45 24.85
C LEU A 173 2.27 8.74 26.20
N ASN A 174 1.96 7.45 26.27
CA ASN A 174 2.16 6.68 27.50
C ASN A 174 3.64 6.52 27.83
N ALA A 175 4.53 6.39 26.83
CA ALA A 175 5.98 6.38 27.02
C ALA A 175 6.49 7.72 27.57
N ALA A 176 5.97 8.86 27.08
CA ALA A 176 6.31 10.19 27.57
C ALA A 176 5.83 10.42 29.02
N ILE A 177 4.63 9.93 29.36
CA ILE A 177 4.12 9.94 30.75
C ILE A 177 5.04 9.11 31.65
N HIS A 178 5.42 7.91 31.21
CA HIS A 178 6.34 7.05 31.95
C HIS A 178 7.69 7.75 32.19
N TYR A 179 8.25 8.36 31.15
CA TYR A 179 9.48 9.15 31.25
C TYR A 179 9.34 10.29 32.27
N ALA A 180 8.24 11.05 32.21
CA ALA A 180 8.00 12.14 33.16
C ALA A 180 7.93 11.64 34.62
N LEU A 181 7.33 10.48 34.86
CA LEU A 181 7.30 9.85 36.18
C LEU A 181 8.69 9.39 36.64
N LEU A 182 9.51 8.82 35.73
CA LEU A 182 10.90 8.46 36.04
C LEU A 182 11.73 9.70 36.41
N VAL A 183 11.57 10.81 35.70
CA VAL A 183 12.23 12.10 36.02
C VAL A 183 11.79 12.62 37.38
N LYS A 184 10.49 12.56 37.70
CA LYS A 184 9.96 12.94 39.02
C LYS A 184 10.56 12.08 40.14
N LEU A 185 10.68 10.78 39.92
CA LEU A 185 11.27 9.82 40.86
C LEU A 185 12.79 9.98 41.02
N ALA A 186 13.49 10.51 40.01
CA ALA A 186 14.92 10.81 40.08
C ALA A 186 15.22 12.04 40.94
N HIS A 187 14.28 13.00 41.03
CA HIS A 187 14.43 14.25 41.78
C HIS A 187 13.22 14.60 42.65
N PRO A 188 12.79 13.72 43.57
CA PRO A 188 11.49 13.83 44.23
C PRO A 188 11.37 15.08 45.11
N GLU A 189 12.45 15.55 45.74
CA GLU A 189 12.45 16.77 46.58
C GLU A 189 12.10 18.03 45.77
N SER A 190 12.61 18.12 44.53
CA SER A 190 12.37 19.25 43.63
C SER A 190 10.91 19.33 43.17
N TYR A 191 10.22 18.19 43.08
CA TYR A 191 8.86 18.11 42.57
C TYR A 191 7.80 18.03 43.68
N ALA A 192 8.09 17.41 44.81
CA ALA A 192 7.16 17.33 45.94
C ALA A 192 6.80 18.72 46.51
N THR A 193 7.78 19.64 46.55
CA THR A 193 7.56 21.02 47.03
C THR A 193 6.66 21.84 46.09
N ALA A 194 6.57 21.47 44.81
CA ALA A 194 5.68 22.12 43.84
C ALA A 194 4.21 21.66 43.95
N GLU A 195 3.96 20.49 44.55
CA GLU A 195 2.61 19.91 44.69
C GLU A 195 1.86 20.42 45.94
N GLY A 196 2.59 20.85 46.98
CA GLY A 196 1.99 21.58 48.10
C GLY A 196 2.81 21.52 49.40
N PRO A 197 2.60 22.49 50.32
CA PRO A 197 3.41 22.62 51.53
C PRO A 197 3.20 21.51 52.58
N ASN A 198 2.17 20.67 52.43
CA ASN A 198 1.83 19.58 53.35
C ASN A 198 2.09 18.18 52.76
N PHE A 199 2.74 18.08 51.60
CA PHE A 199 2.96 16.81 50.92
C PHE A 199 4.32 16.23 51.30
N SER A 200 4.34 15.06 51.95
CA SER A 200 5.59 14.38 52.26
C SER A 200 6.27 13.90 50.99
N VAL A 201 7.60 13.93 50.96
CA VAL A 201 8.39 13.36 49.85
C VAL A 201 8.09 11.86 49.71
N ASP A 202 7.88 11.15 50.83
CA ASP A 202 7.54 9.72 50.81
C ASP A 202 6.17 9.45 50.20
N ASP A 203 5.16 10.29 50.52
CA ASP A 203 3.82 10.19 49.94
C ASP A 203 3.85 10.49 48.43
N PHE A 204 4.66 11.46 48.01
CA PHE A 204 4.90 11.77 46.60
C PHE A 204 5.54 10.61 45.85
N VAL A 205 6.60 10.03 46.40
CA VAL A 205 7.28 8.88 45.80
C VAL A 205 6.35 7.68 45.72
N SER A 206 5.54 7.42 46.76
CA SER A 206 4.57 6.33 46.74
C SER A 206 3.56 6.52 45.60
N ARG A 207 2.94 7.71 45.50
CA ARG A 207 1.96 8.00 44.46
C ARG A 207 2.57 7.90 43.06
N CYS A 208 3.78 8.43 42.85
CA CYS A 208 4.45 8.33 41.56
C CYS A 208 4.78 6.88 41.18
N LYS A 209 5.06 5.99 42.15
CA LYS A 209 5.25 4.56 41.87
C LYS A 209 3.93 3.87 41.49
N ASP A 210 2.84 4.19 42.18
CA ASP A 210 1.51 3.66 41.84
C ASP A 210 1.11 4.09 40.42
N GLU A 211 1.27 5.38 40.08
CA GLU A 211 1.03 5.90 38.73
C GLU A 211 1.95 5.25 37.67
N LEU A 212 3.20 4.92 38.04
CA LEU A 212 4.15 4.26 37.15
C LEU A 212 3.71 2.83 36.83
N GLU A 213 3.22 2.09 37.83
CA GLU A 213 2.69 0.74 37.65
C GLU A 213 1.42 0.74 36.79
N GLU A 214 0.49 1.66 37.03
CA GLU A 214 -0.71 1.81 36.20
C GLU A 214 -0.35 2.13 34.75
N ASN A 215 0.56 3.09 34.53
CA ASN A 215 1.01 3.46 33.20
C ASN A 215 1.73 2.32 32.48
N LEU A 216 2.50 1.48 33.20
CA LEU A 216 3.14 0.31 32.64
C LEU A 216 2.12 -0.67 32.05
N ILE A 217 1.00 -0.91 32.75
CA ILE A 217 -0.09 -1.78 32.26
C ILE A 217 -0.70 -1.22 30.97
N VAL A 218 -0.98 0.09 30.92
CA VAL A 218 -1.56 0.75 29.74
C VAL A 218 -0.58 0.68 28.56
N LYS A 219 0.70 0.97 28.79
CA LYS A 219 1.75 0.91 27.77
C LYS A 219 1.89 -0.51 27.18
N ASP A 220 1.90 -1.53 28.03
CA ASP A 220 1.97 -2.93 27.59
C ASP A 220 0.73 -3.36 26.81
N HIS A 221 -0.44 -2.85 27.17
CA HIS A 221 -1.67 -3.04 26.39
C HIS A 221 -1.55 -2.42 25.00
N ASN A 222 -1.11 -1.17 24.89
CA ASN A 222 -0.94 -0.49 23.60
C ASN A 222 0.05 -1.23 22.71
N LEU A 223 1.18 -1.69 23.27
CA LEU A 223 2.17 -2.45 22.51
C LEU A 223 1.62 -3.79 22.01
N ARG A 224 0.79 -4.47 22.82
CA ARG A 224 0.11 -5.70 22.40
C ARG A 224 -0.84 -5.42 21.24
N GLN A 225 -1.66 -4.37 21.34
CA GLN A 225 -2.59 -3.98 20.28
C GLN A 225 -1.85 -3.63 18.97
N ILE A 226 -0.71 -2.93 19.05
CA ILE A 226 0.16 -2.67 17.90
C ILE A 226 0.59 -4.00 17.25
N ASN A 227 1.08 -4.95 18.04
CA ASN A 227 1.57 -6.24 17.53
C ASN A 227 0.43 -7.09 16.92
N GLU A 228 -0.75 -7.08 17.52
CA GLU A 228 -1.93 -7.77 16.98
C GLU A 228 -2.38 -7.17 15.65
N ASN A 229 -2.46 -5.83 15.57
CA ASN A 229 -2.81 -5.12 14.34
C ASN A 229 -1.73 -5.31 13.25
N LEU A 230 -0.45 -5.38 13.61
CA LEU A 230 0.61 -5.74 12.66
C LEU A 230 0.46 -7.17 12.12
N GLY A 231 0.09 -8.13 12.96
CA GLY A 231 -0.21 -9.50 12.53
C GLY A 231 -1.36 -9.54 11.53
N ARG A 232 -2.45 -8.82 11.82
CA ARG A 232 -3.59 -8.64 10.90
C ARG A 232 -3.17 -7.96 9.61
N LEU A 233 -2.34 -6.92 9.68
CA LEU A 233 -1.85 -6.19 8.53
C LEU A 233 -0.97 -7.05 7.62
N SER A 234 -0.16 -7.93 8.20
CA SER A 234 0.64 -8.92 7.45
C SER A 234 -0.25 -9.89 6.70
N ALA A 235 -1.31 -10.40 7.33
CA ALA A 235 -2.27 -11.30 6.67
C ALA A 235 -3.00 -10.60 5.50
N LEU A 236 -3.48 -9.36 5.72
CA LEU A 236 -4.14 -8.57 4.67
C LEU A 236 -3.19 -8.24 3.51
N LYS A 237 -1.91 -8.02 3.79
CA LYS A 237 -0.90 -7.83 2.75
C LYS A 237 -0.73 -9.09 1.89
N GLU A 238 -0.71 -10.27 2.51
CA GLU A 238 -0.63 -11.53 1.77
C GLU A 238 -1.86 -11.75 0.90
N GLU A 239 -3.06 -11.43 1.40
CA GLU A 239 -4.31 -11.48 0.61
C GLU A 239 -4.31 -10.50 -0.57
N LEU A 240 -3.60 -9.37 -0.47
CA LEU A 240 -3.45 -8.40 -1.57
C LEU A 240 -2.46 -8.88 -2.65
N ASN A 241 -1.60 -9.87 -2.34
CA ASN A 241 -0.61 -10.45 -3.23
C ASN A 241 -1.11 -11.73 -3.94
N VAL A 242 -2.37 -12.14 -3.73
CA VAL A 242 -3.06 -13.26 -4.39
C VAL A 242 -4.11 -12.72 -5.36
#